data_AF-A0A9D9T5R4-F1
#
_entry.id   AF-A0A9D9T5R4-F1
#
_cell.length_a   1.000
_cell.length_b   1.000
_cell.length_c   1.000
_cell.angle_alpha   90.00
_cell.angle_beta   90.00
_cell.angle_gamma   90.00
#
_symmetry.space_group_name_H-M   'P 1'
#
loop_
_entity.id
_entity.type
_entity.pdbx_description
1 polymer ?
#
loop_
_entity_poly.entity_id
_entity_poly.type
_entity_poly.pdbx_seq_one_letter_code
_entity_poly.pdbx_strand_id
1 'polypeptide(L)'
;NQWIFVPEKTFSKSKVEISATENYNDRFASHPNIARRKEEIQQKIDSLKEWQSEIAFNQPKFDEVRTICRYEFVLNDVYANNTIEALYAIYVLEKEYPNSRFLKNCKSQIWLANITETYEFDEFLEGDYSEEDYSEEWDEFESEYEGHISVFAQGYNRLNATAKLTLGMRIIRDNYLRDTTDKLADKYWKKAVELAAKSGSFELESYSKLTFQQAIVQFEKDKFKEDSISKIAGLSPVKYNKYETIKNNKTGFDLENGIDSSKFYLYGLSDLVNDSTFLKLYASYTEDVGALEVETDEFFDLTDEEQTDFYESEYEQLLHIGLDSMLLLQPEVTSFQRYNRKNFEKSDDLEKDFFTVTNSVVSELDMHQINLNRSNHTSLTTNEFNAIATLNRSIDRRDNYGDEVFLLDTELMDSIAVQFGADQVVYMSLKNKNEQAITVPKLVVLSILFPLGVFYLPKLILNNSATKYNVKVLDLTKGELVVNETYFAVEPSSKKFMHVRLNAIFHQLKQQ
;
A
#
# COMPACT_ATOMS: atom_id res chain seq x y z
N ASN A 1 22.35 18.33 -5.84
CA ASN A 1 21.43 18.02 -4.72
C ASN A 1 21.22 19.27 -3.89
N GLN A 2 20.06 19.90 -4.07
CA GLN A 2 19.61 20.97 -3.21
C GLN A 2 18.80 20.31 -2.09
N TRP A 3 19.31 20.38 -0.87
CA TRP A 3 18.64 19.76 0.28
C TRP A 3 17.41 20.60 0.61
N ILE A 4 16.26 19.96 0.80
CA ILE A 4 15.08 20.65 1.33
C ILE A 4 15.37 21.12 2.76
N PHE A 5 15.09 22.39 3.03
CA PHE A 5 15.22 22.93 4.38
C PHE A 5 14.01 22.48 5.18
N VAL A 6 14.21 21.77 6.30
CA VAL A 6 13.15 21.48 7.27
C VAL A 6 13.50 22.23 8.57
N PRO A 7 12.61 23.08 9.11
CA PRO A 7 12.88 23.82 10.33
C PRO A 7 13.15 22.89 11.53
N GLU A 8 14.15 23.22 12.35
CA GLU A 8 14.42 22.47 13.59
C GLU A 8 13.22 22.44 14.54
N LYS A 9 12.38 23.50 14.52
CA LYS A 9 11.15 23.58 15.31
C LYS A 9 10.20 22.40 15.06
N THR A 10 10.25 21.78 13.88
CA THR A 10 9.48 20.58 13.56
C THR A 10 9.83 19.42 14.49
N PHE A 11 11.12 19.29 14.85
CA PHE A 11 11.66 18.20 15.70
C PHE A 11 11.95 18.64 17.16
N SER A 12 11.36 19.74 17.62
CA SER A 12 11.73 20.41 18.88
C SER A 12 11.32 19.70 20.18
N LYS A 13 10.49 18.66 20.12
CA LYS A 13 10.07 17.91 21.30
C LYS A 13 11.21 16.95 21.74
N SER A 14 11.41 16.83 23.04
CA SER A 14 12.39 15.90 23.61
C SER A 14 12.01 14.46 23.30
N LYS A 15 13.02 13.58 23.14
CA LYS A 15 12.78 12.14 23.03
C LYS A 15 11.88 11.66 24.17
N VAL A 16 10.87 10.86 23.84
CA VAL A 16 10.13 10.09 24.84
C VAL A 16 11.12 9.07 25.39
N GLU A 17 11.37 9.08 26.69
CA GLU A 17 12.27 8.11 27.29
C GLU A 17 11.67 6.71 27.22
N ILE A 18 12.51 5.70 27.06
CA ILE A 18 12.06 4.31 27.05
C ILE A 18 11.53 3.99 28.45
N SER A 19 10.20 3.87 28.58
CA SER A 19 9.55 3.77 29.89
C SER A 19 9.66 2.38 30.49
N ALA A 20 9.99 1.38 29.66
CA ALA A 20 10.21 -0.04 29.98
C ALA A 20 9.85 -0.41 31.42
N THR A 21 8.54 -0.45 31.73
CA THR A 21 8.09 -0.93 33.03
C THR A 21 8.30 -2.43 33.08
N GLU A 22 9.50 -2.86 33.48
CA GLU A 22 9.90 -4.27 33.38
C GLU A 22 9.15 -5.16 34.38
N ASN A 23 8.67 -4.57 35.47
CA ASN A 23 8.02 -5.25 36.58
C ASN A 23 6.52 -4.90 36.68
N TYR A 24 5.76 -5.21 35.64
CA TYR A 24 4.29 -5.12 35.67
C TYR A 24 3.67 -6.39 36.27
N ASN A 25 2.46 -6.29 36.82
CA ASN A 25 1.74 -7.44 37.37
C ASN A 25 1.30 -8.38 36.23
N ASP A 26 1.93 -9.55 36.16
CA ASP A 26 1.73 -10.57 35.12
C ASP A 26 0.76 -11.70 35.55
N ARG A 27 0.02 -11.54 36.65
CA ARG A 27 -0.83 -12.60 37.23
C ARG A 27 -1.84 -13.21 36.24
N PHE A 28 -2.32 -12.45 35.26
CA PHE A 28 -3.29 -12.90 34.25
C PHE A 28 -2.70 -12.95 32.83
N ALA A 29 -1.38 -12.74 32.68
CA ALA A 29 -0.73 -12.80 31.38
C ALA A 29 -0.37 -14.24 31.01
N SER A 30 -0.40 -14.57 29.72
CA SER A 30 0.07 -15.86 29.20
C SER A 30 1.60 -16.03 29.29
N HIS A 31 2.34 -14.93 29.53
CA HIS A 31 3.79 -14.91 29.62
C HIS A 31 4.24 -14.03 30.81
N PRO A 32 5.34 -14.39 31.51
CA PRO A 32 5.85 -13.64 32.65
C PRO A 32 6.31 -12.22 32.26
N ASN A 33 6.41 -11.29 33.21
CA ASN A 33 6.90 -9.94 32.93
C ASN A 33 8.37 -9.91 32.50
N ILE A 34 8.81 -8.77 31.93
CA ILE A 34 10.15 -8.62 31.35
C ILE A 34 11.25 -8.84 32.40
N ALA A 35 11.06 -8.32 33.62
CA ALA A 35 12.02 -8.49 34.71
C ALA A 35 12.23 -9.97 35.05
N ARG A 36 11.13 -10.72 35.20
CA ARG A 36 11.15 -12.15 35.49
C ARG A 36 11.76 -12.97 34.35
N ARG A 37 11.47 -12.62 33.08
CA ARG A 37 12.12 -13.24 31.91
C ARG A 37 13.62 -13.01 31.91
N LYS A 38 14.08 -11.78 32.19
CA LYS A 38 15.51 -11.46 32.30
C LYS A 38 16.17 -12.26 33.42
N GLU A 39 15.53 -12.35 34.57
CA GLU A 39 16.02 -13.14 35.69
C GLU A 39 16.14 -14.62 35.33
N GLU A 40 15.13 -15.22 34.69
CA GLU A 40 15.15 -16.60 34.22
C GLU A 40 16.24 -16.85 33.15
N ILE A 41 16.41 -15.93 32.20
CA ILE A 41 17.48 -15.98 31.20
C ILE A 41 18.83 -15.90 31.88
N GLN A 42 19.01 -14.97 32.82
CA GLN A 42 20.27 -14.80 33.53
C GLN A 42 20.61 -16.03 34.37
N GLN A 43 19.64 -16.61 35.08
CA GLN A 43 19.81 -17.88 35.80
C GLN A 43 20.23 -19.02 34.85
N LYS A 44 19.65 -19.09 33.65
CA LYS A 44 20.07 -20.05 32.62
C LYS A 44 21.49 -19.76 32.15
N ILE A 45 21.85 -18.52 31.83
CA ILE A 45 23.22 -18.14 31.44
C ILE A 45 24.22 -18.52 32.55
N ASP A 46 23.88 -18.23 33.80
CA ASP A 46 24.71 -18.57 34.96
C ASP A 46 24.86 -20.09 35.16
N SER A 47 23.82 -20.87 34.83
CA SER A 47 23.88 -22.34 34.84
C SER A 47 24.76 -22.92 33.73
N LEU A 48 25.09 -22.12 32.71
CA LEU A 48 25.90 -22.50 31.56
C LEU A 48 27.38 -22.11 31.71
N LYS A 49 27.84 -21.78 32.93
CA LYS A 49 29.24 -21.37 33.21
C LYS A 49 30.30 -22.42 32.82
N GLU A 50 29.93 -23.68 32.62
CA GLU A 50 30.82 -24.74 32.12
C GLU A 50 30.76 -24.95 30.59
N TRP A 51 29.97 -24.14 29.86
CA TRP A 51 29.93 -24.21 28.40
C TRP A 51 31.28 -23.75 27.86
N GLN A 52 32.08 -24.72 27.40
CA GLN A 52 33.36 -24.45 26.74
C GLN A 52 33.12 -23.46 25.59
N SER A 53 33.97 -22.42 25.55
CA SER A 53 33.97 -21.36 24.55
C SER A 53 34.44 -21.84 23.18
N GLU A 54 33.89 -22.94 22.68
CA GLU A 54 33.79 -23.09 21.24
C GLU A 54 32.85 -21.97 20.79
N ILE A 55 33.40 -20.97 20.12
CA ILE A 55 32.60 -20.03 19.35
C ILE A 55 31.91 -20.88 18.28
N ALA A 56 30.75 -21.45 18.62
CA ALA A 56 29.94 -22.31 17.76
C ALA A 56 29.18 -21.49 16.70
N PHE A 57 29.55 -20.23 16.51
CA PHE A 57 28.90 -19.31 15.60
C PHE A 57 29.92 -18.70 14.64
N ASN A 58 29.74 -19.01 13.36
CA ASN A 58 30.46 -18.33 12.28
C ASN A 58 29.98 -16.87 12.26
N GLN A 59 30.76 -15.96 12.87
CA GLN A 59 30.44 -14.54 12.98
C GLN A 59 30.09 -13.89 11.63
N PRO A 60 30.85 -14.13 10.54
CA PRO A 60 30.42 -13.74 9.19
C PRO A 60 29.01 -14.21 8.81
N LYS A 61 28.67 -15.48 9.08
CA LYS A 61 27.34 -16.02 8.78
C LYS A 61 26.26 -15.36 9.64
N PHE A 62 26.55 -15.09 10.91
CA PHE A 62 25.64 -14.35 11.79
C PHE A 62 25.40 -12.93 11.28
N ASP A 63 26.46 -12.20 10.92
CA ASP A 63 26.37 -10.83 10.42
C ASP A 63 25.61 -10.79 9.08
N GLU A 64 25.81 -11.79 8.21
CA GLU A 64 25.04 -11.97 6.97
C GLU A 64 23.55 -12.14 7.27
N VAL A 65 23.18 -13.11 8.12
CA VAL A 65 21.77 -13.36 8.49
C VAL A 65 21.15 -12.15 9.17
N ARG A 66 21.87 -11.51 10.10
CA ARG A 66 21.42 -10.26 10.76
C ARG A 66 21.13 -9.17 9.74
N THR A 67 21.98 -9.03 8.73
CA THR A 67 21.81 -8.03 7.68
C THR A 67 20.59 -8.34 6.82
N ILE A 68 20.40 -9.60 6.40
CA ILE A 68 19.19 -10.03 5.67
C ILE A 68 17.93 -9.69 6.49
N CYS A 69 17.88 -10.07 7.77
CA CYS A 69 16.73 -9.77 8.62
C CYS A 69 16.44 -8.28 8.75
N ARG A 70 17.47 -7.42 8.81
CA ARG A 70 17.30 -5.95 8.85
C ARG A 70 16.69 -5.40 7.56
N TYR A 71 17.08 -5.93 6.41
CA TYR A 71 16.53 -5.55 5.12
C TYR A 71 15.09 -6.04 4.94
N GLU A 72 14.80 -7.28 5.34
CA GLU A 72 13.44 -7.84 5.35
C GLU A 72 12.52 -7.10 6.32
N PHE A 73 13.02 -6.64 7.46
CA PHE A 73 12.27 -5.81 8.40
C PHE A 73 11.79 -4.51 7.73
N VAL A 74 12.71 -3.80 7.05
CA VAL A 74 12.34 -2.62 6.25
C VAL A 74 11.31 -2.96 5.19
N LEU A 75 11.49 -4.08 4.48
CA LEU A 75 10.56 -4.49 3.42
C LEU A 75 9.15 -4.70 3.96
N ASN A 76 9.01 -5.41 5.10
CA ASN A 76 7.73 -5.66 5.72
C ASN A 76 7.03 -4.37 6.14
N ASP A 77 7.76 -3.43 6.75
CA ASP A 77 7.20 -2.13 7.13
C ASP A 77 6.79 -1.29 5.90
N VAL A 78 7.57 -1.34 4.82
CA VAL A 78 7.22 -0.69 3.55
C VAL A 78 5.95 -1.31 2.95
N TYR A 79 5.82 -2.63 3.00
CA TYR A 79 4.63 -3.34 2.50
C TYR A 79 3.39 -3.14 3.39
N ALA A 80 3.59 -2.86 4.67
CA ALA A 80 2.53 -2.55 5.63
C ALA A 80 2.19 -1.04 5.69
N ASN A 81 2.83 -0.19 4.89
CA ASN A 81 2.72 1.28 4.96
C ASN A 81 3.04 1.86 6.37
N ASN A 82 3.88 1.16 7.16
CA ASN A 82 4.38 1.65 8.44
C ASN A 82 5.44 2.73 8.22
N THR A 83 4.99 3.93 7.86
CA THR A 83 5.85 5.01 7.35
C THR A 83 6.95 5.42 8.32
N ILE A 84 6.63 5.55 9.61
CA ILE A 84 7.56 6.04 10.62
C ILE A 84 8.68 5.02 10.84
N GLU A 85 8.32 3.75 11.04
CA GLU A 85 9.22 2.63 11.25
C GLU A 85 10.10 2.38 10.03
N ALA A 86 9.49 2.32 8.84
CA ALA A 86 10.22 2.12 7.59
C ALA A 86 11.26 3.21 7.36
N LEU A 87 10.86 4.49 7.44
CA LEU A 87 11.79 5.61 7.21
C LEU A 87 12.89 5.68 8.27
N TYR A 88 12.56 5.41 9.54
CA TYR A 88 13.56 5.37 10.60
C TYR A 88 14.55 4.21 10.43
N ALA A 89 14.06 3.01 10.12
CA ALA A 89 14.90 1.83 9.86
C ALA A 89 15.79 2.03 8.63
N ILE A 90 15.25 2.60 7.54
CA ILE A 90 16.03 3.01 6.37
C ILE A 90 17.12 4.00 6.76
N TYR A 91 16.79 5.05 7.52
CA TYR A 91 17.78 6.04 7.97
C TYR A 91 18.92 5.39 8.78
N VAL A 92 18.61 4.44 9.66
CA VAL A 92 19.64 3.71 10.43
C VAL A 92 20.50 2.87 9.49
N LEU A 93 19.91 2.13 8.55
CA LEU A 93 20.65 1.27 7.63
C LEU A 93 21.44 2.04 6.58
N GLU A 94 20.98 3.22 6.15
CA GLU A 94 21.72 4.10 5.22
C GLU A 94 23.05 4.60 5.82
N LYS A 95 23.21 4.60 7.15
CA LYS A 95 24.50 4.90 7.78
C LYS A 95 25.55 3.81 7.52
N GLU A 96 25.11 2.55 7.45
CA GLU A 96 25.97 1.40 7.16
C GLU A 96 26.06 1.14 5.65
N TYR A 97 24.96 1.36 4.90
CA TYR A 97 24.81 1.03 3.48
C TYR A 97 24.25 2.21 2.65
N PRO A 98 24.95 3.36 2.58
CA PRO A 98 24.41 4.60 1.99
C PRO A 98 24.10 4.52 0.49
N ASN A 99 24.71 3.56 -0.21
CA ASN A 99 24.54 3.38 -1.65
C ASN A 99 23.60 2.24 -2.01
N SER A 100 22.96 1.59 -1.02
CA SER A 100 22.05 0.47 -1.25
C SER A 100 20.90 0.88 -2.18
N ARG A 101 20.85 0.26 -3.36
CA ARG A 101 19.75 0.43 -4.33
C ARG A 101 18.42 0.05 -3.71
N PHE A 102 18.39 -1.07 -2.99
CA PHE A 102 17.20 -1.55 -2.28
C PHE A 102 16.66 -0.52 -1.28
N LEU A 103 17.50 0.03 -0.40
CA LEU A 103 17.04 1.01 0.60
C LEU A 103 16.49 2.28 -0.05
N LYS A 104 17.10 2.74 -1.15
CA LYS A 104 16.58 3.89 -1.91
C LYS A 104 15.21 3.60 -2.51
N ASN A 105 15.01 2.41 -3.07
CA ASN A 105 13.74 2.04 -3.69
C ASN A 105 12.65 1.81 -2.63
N CYS A 106 12.97 1.19 -1.49
CA CYS A 106 12.08 1.12 -0.31
C CYS A 106 11.69 2.52 0.18
N LYS A 107 12.65 3.45 0.23
CA LYS A 107 12.41 4.85 0.60
C LYS A 107 11.49 5.55 -0.40
N SER A 108 11.70 5.35 -1.69
CA SER A 108 10.82 5.88 -2.73
C SER A 108 9.41 5.31 -2.61
N GLN A 109 9.27 4.00 -2.37
CA GLN A 109 7.96 3.36 -2.22
C GLN A 109 7.17 3.88 -1.03
N ILE A 110 7.79 3.98 0.16
CA ILE A 110 7.05 4.45 1.33
C ILE A 110 6.65 5.91 1.15
N TRP A 111 7.48 6.76 0.55
CA TRP A 111 7.08 8.13 0.23
C TRP A 111 6.00 8.19 -0.85
N LEU A 112 6.02 7.29 -1.82
CA LEU A 112 4.95 7.19 -2.81
C LEU A 112 3.62 6.80 -2.17
N ALA A 113 3.62 5.82 -1.25
CA ALA A 113 2.44 5.43 -0.49
C ALA A 113 1.87 6.62 0.32
N ASN A 114 2.73 7.46 0.91
CA ASN A 114 2.26 8.68 1.59
C ASN A 114 1.65 9.71 0.63
N ILE A 115 2.14 9.81 -0.61
CA ILE A 115 1.52 10.67 -1.63
C ILE A 115 0.14 10.13 -1.98
N THR A 116 0.02 8.80 -2.18
CA THR A 116 -1.27 8.13 -2.43
C THR A 116 -2.26 8.38 -1.28
N GLU A 117 -1.86 8.15 -0.03
CA GLU A 117 -2.72 8.39 1.14
C GLU A 117 -3.15 9.87 1.26
N THR A 118 -2.27 10.80 0.86
CA THR A 118 -2.62 12.24 0.84
C THR A 118 -3.67 12.55 -0.23
N TYR A 119 -3.52 11.95 -1.41
CA TYR A 119 -4.47 12.09 -2.51
C TYR A 119 -5.84 11.50 -2.16
N GLU A 120 -5.90 10.26 -1.65
CA GLU A 120 -7.15 9.61 -1.23
C GLU A 120 -7.88 10.40 -0.14
N PHE A 121 -7.13 11.08 0.74
CA PHE A 121 -7.71 11.93 1.77
C PHE A 121 -8.30 13.24 1.20
N ASP A 122 -7.65 13.85 0.21
CA ASP A 122 -8.19 15.03 -0.49
C ASP A 122 -9.54 14.68 -1.16
N GLU A 123 -9.60 13.56 -1.88
CA GLU A 123 -10.82 13.07 -2.56
C GLU A 123 -11.96 12.83 -1.55
N PHE A 124 -11.65 12.32 -0.36
CA PHE A 124 -12.64 12.14 0.70
C PHE A 124 -13.17 13.47 1.27
N LEU A 125 -12.32 14.50 1.39
CA LEU A 125 -12.71 15.79 1.96
C LEU A 125 -13.48 16.71 1.01
N GLU A 126 -13.41 16.50 -0.30
CA GLU A 126 -14.26 17.21 -1.27
C GLU A 126 -15.77 16.93 -1.07
N GLY A 127 -16.13 15.90 -0.29
CA GLY A 127 -17.49 15.68 0.19
C GLY A 127 -17.87 16.57 1.38
N ASP A 128 -18.49 17.73 1.15
CA ASP A 128 -19.32 18.58 2.05
C ASP A 128 -18.82 18.89 3.50
N TYR A 129 -17.62 18.45 3.90
CA TYR A 129 -17.04 18.68 5.22
C TYR A 129 -16.01 19.80 5.15
N SER A 130 -16.40 21.00 5.57
CA SER A 130 -15.51 22.17 5.64
C SER A 130 -14.30 21.92 6.56
N GLU A 131 -13.10 22.21 6.06
CA GLU A 131 -11.80 22.18 6.77
C GLU A 131 -11.73 22.99 8.09
N GLU A 132 -12.74 23.80 8.41
CA GLU A 132 -12.66 24.81 9.48
C GLU A 132 -12.57 24.24 10.91
N ASP A 133 -12.88 22.97 11.16
CA ASP A 133 -12.97 22.41 12.52
C ASP A 133 -11.73 21.64 13.02
N TYR A 134 -10.69 21.41 12.21
CA TYR A 134 -9.58 20.51 12.58
C TYR A 134 -8.30 21.20 13.11
N SER A 135 -8.28 22.52 13.27
CA SER A 135 -7.00 23.25 13.39
C SER A 135 -6.46 23.55 14.80
N GLU A 136 -7.12 23.18 15.91
CA GLU A 136 -6.67 23.66 17.24
C GLU A 136 -6.43 22.63 18.37
N GLU A 137 -6.70 21.33 18.22
CA GLU A 137 -6.53 20.36 19.34
C GLU A 137 -5.42 19.30 19.20
N TRP A 138 -4.60 19.31 18.14
CA TRP A 138 -3.58 18.27 17.92
C TRP A 138 -2.24 18.45 18.68
N ASP A 139 -2.15 19.42 19.60
CA ASP A 139 -0.88 19.71 20.29
C ASP A 139 -0.41 18.61 21.28
N GLU A 140 -1.31 17.68 21.65
CA GLU A 140 -1.07 16.58 22.59
C GLU A 140 -1.18 15.17 21.99
N PHE A 141 -0.84 14.96 20.70
CA PHE A 141 -0.56 13.57 20.29
C PHE A 141 0.75 13.11 20.94
N GLU A 142 0.65 12.46 22.10
CA GLU A 142 1.74 11.71 22.69
C GLU A 142 2.14 10.62 21.69
N SER A 143 3.37 10.71 21.19
CA SER A 143 3.91 9.69 20.30
C SER A 143 3.94 8.35 21.03
N GLU A 144 3.25 7.34 20.51
CA GLU A 144 3.32 5.95 21.00
C GLU A 144 4.75 5.38 20.92
N TYR A 145 5.61 5.99 20.12
CA TYR A 145 7.02 5.62 20.03
C TYR A 145 7.84 6.14 21.20
N GLU A 146 8.76 5.29 21.67
CA GLU A 146 9.76 5.61 22.67
C GLU A 146 11.18 5.66 22.06
N GLY A 147 12.10 6.36 22.71
CA GLY A 147 13.50 6.46 22.30
C GLY A 147 13.72 7.41 21.11
N HIS A 148 14.75 7.17 20.32
CA HIS A 148 15.15 8.09 19.24
C HIS A 148 14.14 8.19 18.08
N ILE A 149 13.37 7.13 17.82
CA ILE A 149 12.33 7.11 16.80
C ILE A 149 11.17 8.08 17.15
N SER A 150 10.92 8.33 18.45
CA SER A 150 9.89 9.27 18.90
C SER A 150 10.08 10.70 18.38
N VAL A 151 11.33 11.16 18.29
CA VAL A 151 11.66 12.50 17.78
C VAL A 151 11.30 12.60 16.29
N PHE A 152 11.59 11.54 15.52
CA PHE A 152 11.23 11.47 14.12
C PHE A 152 9.71 11.41 13.93
N ALA A 153 9.02 10.54 14.68
CA ALA A 153 7.57 10.39 14.66
C ALA A 153 6.86 11.73 14.93
N GLN A 154 7.25 12.43 16.00
CA GLN A 154 6.69 13.73 16.37
C GLN A 154 6.94 14.78 15.29
N GLY A 155 8.13 14.79 14.68
CA GLY A 155 8.44 15.71 13.58
C GLY A 155 7.62 15.39 12.33
N TYR A 156 7.47 14.11 11.99
CA TYR A 156 6.69 13.64 10.85
C TYR A 156 5.21 14.02 10.99
N ASN A 157 4.62 13.80 12.18
CA ASN A 157 3.21 14.09 12.44
C ASN A 157 2.87 15.58 12.45
N ARG A 158 3.87 16.46 12.60
CA ARG A 158 3.70 17.92 12.50
C ARG A 158 3.72 18.45 11.06
N LEU A 159 4.05 17.61 10.08
CA LEU A 159 4.00 17.97 8.68
C LEU A 159 2.56 17.89 8.20
N ASN A 160 2.08 18.98 7.58
CA ASN A 160 0.79 18.94 6.89
C ASN A 160 0.88 18.09 5.60
N ALA A 161 -0.28 17.79 5.01
CA ALA A 161 -0.42 17.01 3.78
C ALA A 161 0.51 17.50 2.65
N THR A 162 0.45 18.79 2.31
CA THR A 162 1.29 19.39 1.26
C THR A 162 2.78 19.26 1.57
N ALA A 163 3.20 19.38 2.84
CA ALA A 163 4.60 19.19 3.23
C ALA A 163 5.05 17.74 3.06
N LYS A 164 4.23 16.76 3.43
CA LYS A 164 4.51 15.33 3.24
C LYS A 164 4.61 14.99 1.75
N LEU A 165 3.64 15.45 0.95
CA LEU A 165 3.65 15.29 -0.52
C LEU A 165 4.92 15.90 -1.13
N THR A 166 5.25 17.14 -0.77
CA THR A 166 6.46 17.85 -1.23
C THR A 166 7.73 17.06 -0.90
N LEU A 167 7.84 16.57 0.34
CA LEU A 167 8.99 15.77 0.78
C LEU A 167 9.09 14.46 0.01
N GLY A 168 7.96 13.79 -0.22
CA GLY A 168 7.90 12.57 -1.02
C GLY A 168 8.38 12.81 -2.45
N MET A 169 7.83 13.83 -3.12
CA MET A 169 8.23 14.23 -4.47
C MET A 169 9.72 14.53 -4.55
N ARG A 170 10.26 15.31 -3.60
CA ARG A 170 11.69 15.63 -3.55
C ARG A 170 12.55 14.39 -3.37
N ILE A 171 12.20 13.50 -2.43
CA ILE A 171 13.00 12.32 -2.12
C ILE A 171 13.01 11.33 -3.28
N ILE A 172 11.84 11.09 -3.89
CA ILE A 172 11.71 10.22 -5.06
C ILE A 172 12.51 10.79 -6.24
N ARG A 173 12.39 12.10 -6.50
CA ARG A 173 13.17 12.78 -7.55
C ARG A 173 14.67 12.66 -7.33
N ASP A 174 15.13 12.94 -6.11
CA ASP A 174 16.54 12.87 -5.76
C ASP A 174 17.08 11.43 -5.88
N ASN A 175 16.27 10.42 -5.56
CA ASN A 175 16.63 9.02 -5.77
C ASN A 175 16.74 8.67 -7.26
N TYR A 176 15.78 9.11 -8.08
CA TYR A 176 15.85 8.94 -9.54
C TYR A 176 17.09 9.62 -10.15
N LEU A 177 17.39 10.84 -9.74
CA LEU A 177 18.56 11.57 -10.26
C LEU A 177 19.90 10.97 -9.85
N ARG A 178 19.94 10.14 -8.79
CA ARG A 178 21.16 9.41 -8.41
C ARG A 178 21.51 8.30 -9.39
N ASP A 179 20.52 7.69 -10.02
CA ASP A 179 20.69 6.66 -11.03
C ASP A 179 19.52 6.65 -12.01
N THR A 180 19.65 7.43 -13.10
CA THR A 180 18.62 7.53 -14.13
C THR A 180 18.53 6.28 -15.01
N THR A 181 19.41 5.29 -14.82
CA THR A 181 19.35 3.99 -15.52
C THR A 181 18.53 2.96 -14.76
N ASP A 182 18.23 3.23 -13.48
CA ASP A 182 17.34 2.41 -12.67
C ASP A 182 15.89 2.59 -13.15
N LYS A 183 15.39 1.58 -13.86
CA LYS A 183 14.01 1.54 -14.36
C LYS A 183 12.98 1.67 -13.25
N LEU A 184 13.26 1.10 -12.08
CA LEU A 184 12.34 1.14 -10.95
C LEU A 184 12.26 2.56 -10.37
N ALA A 185 13.40 3.25 -10.26
CA ALA A 185 13.43 4.65 -9.84
C ALA A 185 12.71 5.58 -10.83
N ASP A 186 12.82 5.32 -12.14
CA ASP A 186 12.07 6.05 -13.18
C ASP A 186 10.55 5.84 -13.03
N LYS A 187 10.12 4.59 -12.79
CA LYS A 187 8.71 4.27 -12.53
C LYS A 187 8.18 4.99 -11.28
N TYR A 188 8.93 4.96 -10.16
CA TYR A 188 8.55 5.71 -8.95
C TYR A 188 8.41 7.20 -9.22
N TRP A 189 9.35 7.79 -9.96
CA TRP A 189 9.31 9.21 -10.28
C TRP A 189 8.08 9.56 -11.13
N LYS A 190 7.81 8.80 -12.19
CA LYS A 190 6.64 9.01 -13.04
C LYS A 190 5.33 8.87 -12.26
N LYS A 191 5.20 7.84 -11.43
CA LYS A 191 4.00 7.62 -10.61
C LYS A 191 3.82 8.72 -9.56
N ALA A 192 4.91 9.24 -8.98
CA ALA A 192 4.83 10.37 -8.06
C ALA A 192 4.32 11.64 -8.75
N VAL A 193 4.77 11.92 -9.98
CA VAL A 193 4.30 13.07 -10.78
C VAL A 193 2.83 12.90 -11.17
N GLU A 194 2.42 11.68 -11.54
CA GLU A 194 1.02 11.35 -11.85
C GLU A 194 0.12 11.59 -10.63
N LEU A 195 0.45 11.04 -9.46
CA LEU A 195 -0.34 11.24 -8.24
C LEU A 195 -0.35 12.71 -7.78
N ALA A 196 0.75 13.43 -7.96
CA ALA A 196 0.78 14.86 -7.70
C ALA A 196 -0.14 15.64 -8.65
N ALA A 197 -0.29 15.21 -9.91
CA ALA A 197 -1.22 15.82 -10.86
C ALA A 197 -2.69 15.54 -10.53
N LYS A 198 -2.97 14.39 -9.88
CA LYS A 198 -4.31 14.02 -9.38
C LYS A 198 -4.70 14.74 -8.07
N SER A 199 -3.73 15.14 -7.24
CA SER A 199 -4.00 15.72 -5.92
C SER A 199 -4.42 17.19 -6.00
N GLY A 200 -5.62 17.49 -5.50
CA GLY A 200 -6.11 18.86 -5.33
C GLY A 200 -5.23 19.72 -4.40
N SER A 201 -4.56 19.11 -3.41
CA SER A 201 -3.60 19.79 -2.53
C SER A 201 -2.30 20.24 -3.22
N PHE A 202 -2.01 19.78 -4.45
CA PHE A 202 -0.77 20.10 -5.17
C PHE A 202 -0.97 21.18 -6.24
N GLU A 203 -1.06 22.45 -5.82
CA GLU A 203 -1.06 23.58 -6.75
C GLU A 203 0.37 23.98 -7.14
N LEU A 204 0.80 23.70 -8.38
CA LEU A 204 2.15 24.05 -8.84
C LEU A 204 2.46 25.55 -8.73
N GLU A 205 1.44 26.40 -8.92
CA GLU A 205 1.52 27.87 -8.82
C GLU A 205 1.80 28.36 -7.39
N SER A 206 1.50 27.54 -6.38
CA SER A 206 1.77 27.86 -4.97
C SER A 206 3.26 27.77 -4.63
N TYR A 207 4.02 26.98 -5.41
CA TYR A 207 5.44 26.75 -5.17
C TYR A 207 6.30 27.93 -5.63
N SER A 208 7.30 28.25 -4.82
CA SER A 208 8.26 29.30 -5.13
C SER A 208 9.26 28.84 -6.19
N LYS A 209 9.55 29.73 -7.14
CA LYS A 209 10.67 29.57 -8.09
C LYS A 209 12.05 29.73 -7.44
N LEU A 210 12.10 30.24 -6.21
CA LEU A 210 13.33 30.46 -5.45
C LEU A 210 13.52 29.35 -4.43
N THR A 211 14.77 29.01 -4.16
CA THR A 211 15.10 28.16 -3.00
C THR A 211 14.81 28.90 -1.70
N PHE A 212 14.68 28.17 -0.59
CA PHE A 212 14.44 28.80 0.72
C PHE A 212 15.54 29.82 1.08
N GLN A 213 16.82 29.48 0.85
CA GLN A 213 17.93 30.41 1.10
C GLN A 213 17.91 31.61 0.15
N GLN A 214 17.56 31.40 -1.13
CA GLN A 214 17.43 32.51 -2.08
C GLN A 214 16.28 33.43 -1.71
N ALA A 215 15.16 32.88 -1.23
CA ALA A 215 14.03 33.64 -0.74
C ALA A 215 14.41 34.49 0.48
N ILE A 216 15.18 33.95 1.43
CA ILE A 216 15.71 34.74 2.57
C ILE A 216 16.56 35.91 2.09
N VAL A 217 17.52 35.66 1.19
CA VAL A 217 18.40 36.72 0.67
C VAL A 217 17.60 37.76 -0.12
N GLN A 218 16.57 37.34 -0.85
CA GLN A 218 15.69 38.24 -1.59
C GLN A 218 14.84 39.09 -0.64
N PHE A 219 14.27 38.48 0.40
CA PHE A 219 13.54 39.17 1.46
C PHE A 219 14.40 40.24 2.13
N GLU A 220 15.64 39.90 2.52
CA GLU A 220 16.56 40.88 3.13
C GLU A 220 16.81 42.06 2.18
N LYS A 221 17.09 41.78 0.90
CA LYS A 221 17.30 42.83 -0.12
C LYS A 221 16.09 43.74 -0.28
N ASP A 222 14.89 43.18 -0.30
CA ASP A 222 13.67 43.96 -0.52
C ASP A 222 13.29 44.76 0.73
N LYS A 223 13.49 44.20 1.93
CA LYS A 223 13.42 44.95 3.20
C LYS A 223 14.41 46.11 3.25
N PHE A 224 15.66 45.91 2.84
CA PHE A 224 16.66 46.99 2.77
C PHE A 224 16.26 48.10 1.76
N LYS A 225 15.62 47.76 0.64
CA LYS A 225 15.11 48.75 -0.32
C LYS A 225 13.93 49.53 0.25
N GLU A 226 12.98 48.87 0.90
CA GLU A 226 11.85 49.55 1.57
C GLU A 226 12.32 50.46 2.71
N ASP A 227 13.28 50.01 3.54
CA ASP A 227 13.87 50.84 4.60
C ASP A 227 14.64 52.05 4.05
N SER A 228 15.23 51.92 2.87
CA SER A 228 15.93 53.02 2.20
C SER A 228 14.96 54.02 1.56
N ILE A 229 13.86 53.53 0.96
CA ILE A 229 12.83 54.35 0.31
C ILE A 229 11.96 55.06 1.35
N SER A 230 11.55 54.38 2.42
CA SER A 230 10.76 54.95 3.52
C SER A 230 11.52 56.05 4.29
N LYS A 231 12.84 55.90 4.47
CA LYS A 231 13.70 56.95 5.05
C LYS A 231 13.88 58.18 4.15
N ILE A 232 13.75 58.04 2.83
CA ILE A 232 13.91 59.15 1.88
C ILE A 232 12.56 59.87 1.64
N ALA A 233 11.42 59.19 1.78
CA ALA A 233 10.12 59.73 1.37
C ALA A 233 9.08 59.95 2.49
N GLY A 234 9.32 59.52 3.74
CA GLY A 234 8.35 59.72 4.84
C GLY A 234 6.98 59.06 4.61
N LEU A 235 6.91 58.12 3.66
CA LEU A 235 5.71 57.37 3.31
C LEU A 235 5.58 56.14 4.21
N SER A 236 4.38 55.91 4.75
CA SER A 236 4.00 54.70 5.47
C SER A 236 4.21 53.45 4.61
N PRO A 237 4.43 52.26 5.22
CA PRO A 237 4.72 51.02 4.51
C PRO A 237 3.68 50.72 3.43
N VAL A 238 4.14 50.13 2.32
CA VAL A 238 3.33 49.79 1.15
C VAL A 238 2.22 48.84 1.59
N LYS A 239 0.98 49.35 1.67
CA LYS A 239 -0.18 48.53 2.00
C LYS A 239 -0.52 47.68 0.78
N TYR A 240 -0.21 46.39 0.84
CA TYR A 240 -0.52 45.43 -0.22
C TYR A 240 -2.00 45.48 -0.60
N ASN A 241 -2.29 45.35 -1.89
CA ASN A 241 -3.66 45.14 -2.33
C ASN A 241 -4.11 43.71 -1.98
N LYS A 242 -5.43 43.47 -1.90
CA LYS A 242 -6.01 42.15 -1.55
C LYS A 242 -5.39 40.99 -2.34
N TYR A 243 -5.08 41.18 -3.63
CA TYR A 243 -4.53 40.14 -4.50
C TYR A 243 -3.06 39.84 -4.21
N GLU A 244 -2.27 40.85 -3.88
CA GLU A 244 -0.88 40.69 -3.43
C GLU A 244 -0.83 40.01 -2.07
N THR A 245 -1.72 40.36 -1.13
CA THR A 245 -1.84 39.67 0.16
C THR A 245 -2.21 38.19 -0.02
N ILE A 246 -3.17 37.88 -0.91
CA ILE A 246 -3.55 36.49 -1.21
C ILE A 246 -2.38 35.72 -1.84
N LYS A 247 -1.67 36.33 -2.79
CA LYS A 247 -0.50 35.71 -3.44
C LYS A 247 0.63 35.43 -2.44
N ASN A 248 0.94 36.42 -1.60
CA ASN A 248 1.96 36.35 -0.56
C ASN A 248 1.63 35.28 0.50
N ASN A 249 0.36 35.19 0.92
CA ASN A 249 -0.14 34.13 1.79
C ASN A 249 -0.04 32.75 1.16
N LYS A 250 -0.33 32.62 -0.15
CA LYS A 250 -0.21 31.37 -0.90
C LYS A 250 1.25 30.91 -1.01
N THR A 251 2.22 31.83 -1.17
CA THR A 251 3.65 31.48 -1.28
C THR A 251 4.39 31.41 0.06
N GLY A 252 3.71 31.66 1.20
CA GLY A 252 4.33 31.70 2.53
C GLY A 252 5.36 32.83 2.70
N PHE A 253 5.21 33.91 1.93
CA PHE A 253 6.12 35.05 1.89
C PHE A 253 5.36 36.30 2.33
N ASP A 254 5.71 36.90 3.45
CA ASP A 254 5.14 38.16 3.90
C ASP A 254 6.25 39.19 4.11
N LEU A 255 6.17 40.33 3.44
CA LEU A 255 7.16 41.41 3.58
C LEU A 255 7.10 42.07 4.97
N GLU A 256 5.94 42.04 5.64
CA GLU A 256 5.77 42.56 7.01
C GLU A 256 6.21 41.55 8.08
N ASN A 257 5.90 40.26 7.91
CA ASN A 257 6.13 39.21 8.93
C ASN A 257 7.31 38.26 8.64
N GLY A 258 7.93 38.34 7.47
CA GLY A 258 9.02 37.48 7.03
C GLY A 258 8.57 36.22 6.28
N ILE A 259 9.50 35.29 6.12
CA ILE A 259 9.20 33.97 5.54
C ILE A 259 8.58 33.10 6.61
N ASP A 260 7.38 32.59 6.35
CA ASP A 260 6.71 31.66 7.24
C ASP A 260 7.41 30.30 7.21
N SER A 261 8.16 30.02 8.27
CA SER A 261 8.87 28.76 8.43
C SER A 261 7.94 27.54 8.54
N SER A 262 6.64 27.70 8.82
CA SER A 262 5.68 26.58 8.75
C SER A 262 5.41 26.13 7.30
N LYS A 263 5.58 27.04 6.33
CA LYS A 263 5.37 26.82 4.89
C LYS A 263 6.67 26.59 4.11
N PHE A 264 7.70 26.07 4.77
CA PHE A 264 9.01 25.82 4.16
C PHE A 264 8.94 24.94 2.90
N TYR A 265 7.95 24.03 2.84
CA TYR A 265 7.76 23.07 1.76
C TYR A 265 7.47 23.73 0.42
N LEU A 266 6.89 24.94 0.39
CA LEU A 266 6.63 25.69 -0.84
C LEU A 266 7.91 26.08 -1.60
N TYR A 267 9.06 26.04 -0.93
CA TYR A 267 10.37 26.30 -1.55
C TYR A 267 11.10 25.00 -1.92
N GLY A 268 10.51 23.86 -1.56
CA GLY A 268 11.08 22.53 -1.60
C GLY A 268 11.20 21.93 -3.00
N LEU A 269 10.52 22.48 -4.01
CA LEU A 269 10.50 22.01 -5.41
C LEU A 269 10.88 23.10 -6.42
N SER A 270 11.62 24.12 -5.98
CA SER A 270 11.98 25.30 -6.80
C SER A 270 12.71 24.98 -8.11
N ASP A 271 13.54 23.94 -8.16
CA ASP A 271 14.16 23.45 -9.39
C ASP A 271 13.15 22.79 -10.35
N LEU A 272 12.21 21.99 -9.83
CA LEU A 272 11.17 21.33 -10.62
C LEU A 272 10.22 22.34 -11.26
N VAL A 273 9.77 23.35 -10.52
CA VAL A 273 8.90 24.43 -11.04
C VAL A 273 9.57 25.19 -12.20
N ASN A 274 10.90 25.14 -12.30
CA ASN A 274 11.66 25.73 -13.39
C ASN A 274 12.13 24.70 -14.46
N ASP A 275 11.91 23.41 -14.25
CA ASP A 275 12.35 22.33 -15.15
C ASP A 275 11.29 22.05 -16.21
N SER A 276 11.58 22.44 -17.46
CA SER A 276 10.68 22.21 -18.59
C SER A 276 10.32 20.73 -18.84
N THR A 277 11.18 19.79 -18.42
CA THR A 277 10.93 18.36 -18.57
C THR A 277 9.86 17.90 -17.60
N PHE A 278 9.98 18.33 -16.34
CA PHE A 278 8.98 18.09 -15.32
C PHE A 278 7.65 18.76 -15.69
N LEU A 279 7.67 20.04 -16.07
CA LEU A 279 6.45 20.77 -16.43
C LEU A 279 5.66 20.11 -17.55
N LYS A 280 6.34 19.57 -18.57
CA LYS A 280 5.70 18.83 -19.66
C LYS A 280 5.10 17.51 -19.19
N LEU A 281 5.82 16.76 -18.35
CA LEU A 281 5.34 15.48 -17.82
C LEU A 281 4.16 15.68 -16.86
N TYR A 282 4.22 16.71 -16.03
CA TYR A 282 3.13 17.08 -15.14
C TYR A 282 1.89 17.47 -15.95
N ALA A 283 2.06 18.37 -16.94
CA ALA A 283 0.95 18.81 -17.80
C ALA A 283 0.30 17.66 -18.59
N SER A 284 1.07 16.66 -19.05
CA SER A 284 0.46 15.51 -19.72
C SER A 284 -0.42 14.69 -18.78
N TYR A 285 0.02 14.46 -17.53
CA TYR A 285 -0.83 13.77 -16.57
C TYR A 285 -2.04 14.60 -16.14
N THR A 286 -1.90 15.92 -15.99
CA THR A 286 -3.06 16.79 -15.71
C THR A 286 -4.10 16.75 -16.83
N GLU A 287 -3.66 16.67 -18.09
CA GLU A 287 -4.55 16.50 -19.25
C GLU A 287 -5.26 15.13 -19.21
N ASP A 288 -4.54 14.06 -18.91
CA ASP A 288 -5.11 12.72 -18.76
C ASP A 288 -6.14 12.65 -17.62
N VAL A 289 -5.87 13.30 -16.48
CA VAL A 289 -6.80 13.39 -15.34
C VAL A 289 -8.06 14.16 -15.72
N GLY A 290 -7.92 15.32 -16.37
CA GLY A 290 -9.08 16.09 -16.83
C GLY A 290 -9.92 15.35 -17.88
N ALA A 291 -9.31 14.48 -18.70
CA ALA A 291 -10.06 13.64 -19.63
C ALA A 291 -10.88 12.56 -18.90
N LEU A 292 -10.31 11.94 -17.86
CA LEU A 292 -11.01 10.95 -17.03
C LEU A 292 -12.16 11.57 -16.23
N GLU A 293 -12.00 12.79 -15.72
CA GLU A 293 -13.08 13.53 -15.06
C GLU A 293 -14.26 13.77 -16.02
N VAL A 294 -13.98 14.16 -17.27
CA VAL A 294 -15.02 14.35 -18.30
C VAL A 294 -15.73 13.04 -18.63
N GLU A 295 -15.00 11.93 -18.77
CA GLU A 295 -15.61 10.60 -19.00
C GLU A 295 -16.49 10.16 -17.83
N THR A 296 -16.07 10.48 -16.60
CA THR A 296 -16.81 10.19 -15.37
C THR A 296 -18.09 11.03 -15.28
N ASP A 297 -18.02 12.32 -15.61
CA ASP A 297 -19.19 13.20 -15.68
C ASP A 297 -20.17 12.74 -16.76
N GLU A 298 -19.69 12.37 -17.95
CA GLU A 298 -20.50 11.81 -19.02
C GLU A 298 -21.19 10.50 -18.59
N PHE A 299 -20.50 9.66 -17.83
CA PHE A 299 -21.07 8.44 -17.26
C PHE A 299 -22.21 8.74 -16.26
N PHE A 300 -22.05 9.74 -15.39
CA PHE A 300 -23.09 10.14 -14.43
C PHE A 300 -24.29 10.83 -15.10
N ASP A 301 -24.13 11.36 -16.31
CA ASP A 301 -25.21 11.88 -17.14
C ASP A 301 -26.03 10.79 -17.86
N LEU A 302 -25.54 9.54 -17.91
CA LEU A 302 -26.27 8.40 -18.49
C LEU A 302 -27.48 7.97 -17.64
N THR A 303 -28.45 7.30 -18.28
CA THR A 303 -29.57 6.67 -17.56
C THR A 303 -29.14 5.40 -16.82
N ASP A 304 -29.89 4.98 -15.79
CA ASP A 304 -29.61 3.74 -15.04
C ASP A 304 -29.44 2.48 -15.95
N GLU A 305 -30.19 2.41 -17.05
CA GLU A 305 -30.10 1.30 -18.03
C GLU A 305 -28.79 1.37 -18.81
N GLU A 306 -28.42 2.55 -19.30
CA GLU A 306 -27.15 2.77 -20.02
C GLU A 306 -25.94 2.58 -19.11
N GLN A 307 -26.01 2.99 -17.84
CA GLN A 307 -24.97 2.72 -16.85
C GLN A 307 -24.83 1.21 -16.59
N THR A 308 -25.95 0.49 -16.52
CA THR A 308 -25.93 -0.97 -16.37
C THR A 308 -25.29 -1.64 -17.58
N ASP A 309 -25.67 -1.26 -18.80
CA ASP A 309 -25.09 -1.78 -20.04
C ASP A 309 -23.59 -1.45 -20.14
N PHE A 310 -23.19 -0.24 -19.74
CA PHE A 310 -21.79 0.16 -19.66
C PHE A 310 -21.01 -0.76 -18.71
N TYR A 311 -21.50 -0.94 -17.47
CA TYR A 311 -20.87 -1.83 -16.50
C TYR A 311 -20.81 -3.29 -16.97
N GLU A 312 -21.87 -3.80 -17.60
CA GLU A 312 -21.86 -5.15 -18.16
C GLU A 312 -20.80 -5.29 -19.25
N SER A 313 -20.67 -4.28 -20.13
CA SER A 313 -19.67 -4.28 -21.21
C SER A 313 -18.24 -4.16 -20.71
N GLU A 314 -17.99 -3.31 -19.71
CA GLU A 314 -16.69 -3.18 -19.03
C GLU A 314 -16.33 -4.47 -18.29
N TYR A 315 -17.30 -5.04 -17.58
CA TYR A 315 -17.13 -6.31 -16.87
C TYR A 315 -16.78 -7.47 -17.80
N GLU A 316 -17.45 -7.57 -18.96
CA GLU A 316 -17.12 -8.58 -19.97
C GLU A 316 -15.71 -8.38 -20.54
N GLN A 317 -15.31 -7.13 -20.81
CA GLN A 317 -13.96 -6.83 -21.30
C GLN A 317 -12.87 -7.16 -20.29
N LEU A 318 -13.08 -6.85 -18.99
CA LEU A 318 -12.15 -7.16 -17.92
C LEU A 318 -11.89 -8.67 -17.78
N LEU A 319 -12.88 -9.49 -18.12
CA LEU A 319 -12.76 -10.94 -18.05
C LEU A 319 -12.17 -11.58 -19.31
N HIS A 320 -12.05 -10.87 -20.42
CA HIS A 320 -11.52 -11.39 -21.69
C HIS A 320 -10.05 -11.00 -21.89
N ILE A 321 -9.18 -11.58 -21.06
CA ILE A 321 -7.76 -11.21 -21.02
C ILE A 321 -6.86 -12.06 -21.92
N GLY A 322 -7.41 -13.00 -22.69
CA GLY A 322 -6.64 -13.89 -23.56
C GLY A 322 -5.68 -14.82 -22.80
N LEU A 323 -6.10 -15.37 -21.66
CA LEU A 323 -5.29 -16.22 -20.79
C LEU A 323 -5.02 -17.58 -21.46
N ASP A 324 -3.89 -17.71 -22.17
CA ASP A 324 -3.43 -18.97 -22.76
C ASP A 324 -2.40 -19.70 -21.90
N SER A 325 -1.62 -18.97 -21.10
CA SER A 325 -0.62 -19.53 -20.21
C SER A 325 -0.67 -18.87 -18.84
N MET A 326 -0.53 -19.66 -17.78
CA MET A 326 -0.64 -19.15 -16.42
C MET A 326 0.24 -19.87 -15.41
N LEU A 327 0.65 -19.11 -14.41
CA LEU A 327 1.22 -19.62 -13.18
C LEU A 327 0.13 -19.69 -12.11
N LEU A 328 -0.38 -20.89 -11.82
CA LEU A 328 -1.35 -21.08 -10.75
C LEU A 328 -0.62 -21.04 -9.41
N LEU A 329 -0.84 -19.96 -8.67
CA LEU A 329 -0.39 -19.80 -7.30
C LEU A 329 -1.29 -20.62 -6.36
N GLN A 330 -0.71 -21.19 -5.32
CA GLN A 330 -1.40 -22.06 -4.37
C GLN A 330 -2.79 -21.52 -3.99
N PRO A 331 -3.87 -22.23 -4.32
CA PRO A 331 -5.21 -21.75 -4.05
C PRO A 331 -5.54 -21.83 -2.56
N GLU A 332 -6.28 -20.84 -2.06
CA GLU A 332 -6.74 -20.84 -0.67
C GLU A 332 -8.13 -21.43 -0.54
N VAL A 333 -8.22 -22.63 0.05
CA VAL A 333 -9.50 -23.31 0.22
C VAL A 333 -9.88 -23.38 1.70
N THR A 334 -11.08 -22.90 2.04
CA THR A 334 -11.59 -22.93 3.40
C THR A 334 -13.05 -23.36 3.44
N SER A 335 -13.32 -24.44 4.19
CA SER A 335 -14.67 -24.87 4.54
C SER A 335 -15.03 -24.44 5.96
N PHE A 336 -16.18 -23.77 6.10
CA PHE A 336 -16.72 -23.33 7.37
C PHE A 336 -17.84 -24.26 7.87
N GLN A 337 -17.77 -24.58 9.16
CA GLN A 337 -18.86 -25.18 9.93
C GLN A 337 -19.74 -24.08 10.56
N ARG A 338 -20.74 -24.52 11.35
CA ARG A 338 -21.60 -23.65 12.14
C ARG A 338 -20.79 -22.65 12.97
N TYR A 339 -21.28 -21.41 13.07
CA TYR A 339 -20.64 -20.30 13.78
C TYR A 339 -19.29 -19.87 13.18
N ASN A 340 -19.11 -19.98 11.86
CA ASN A 340 -17.91 -19.54 11.14
C ASN A 340 -16.61 -20.19 11.64
N ARG A 341 -16.69 -21.39 12.25
CA ARG A 341 -15.51 -22.15 12.65
C ARG A 341 -14.93 -22.87 11.43
N LYS A 342 -13.63 -22.66 11.17
CA LYS A 342 -12.90 -23.37 10.10
C LYS A 342 -12.90 -24.87 10.37
N ASN A 343 -13.19 -25.65 9.35
CA ASN A 343 -13.08 -27.11 9.38
C ASN A 343 -11.85 -27.54 8.57
N PHE A 344 -10.75 -27.80 9.27
CA PHE A 344 -9.46 -28.10 8.65
C PHE A 344 -9.52 -29.33 7.74
N GLU A 345 -10.02 -30.48 8.24
CA GLU A 345 -10.09 -31.72 7.46
C GLU A 345 -10.89 -31.55 6.15
N LYS A 346 -12.08 -30.93 6.23
CA LYS A 346 -12.86 -30.65 5.01
C LYS A 346 -12.21 -29.60 4.10
N SER A 347 -11.43 -28.67 4.66
CA SER A 347 -10.72 -27.69 3.85
C SER A 347 -9.60 -28.37 3.05
N ASP A 348 -8.84 -29.26 3.69
CA ASP A 348 -7.73 -29.99 3.06
C ASP A 348 -8.24 -30.93 1.94
N ASP A 349 -9.34 -31.64 2.17
CA ASP A 349 -9.95 -32.49 1.15
C ASP A 349 -10.51 -31.67 -0.01
N LEU A 350 -11.15 -30.54 0.30
CA LEU A 350 -11.68 -29.63 -0.71
C LEU A 350 -10.58 -28.95 -1.51
N GLU A 351 -9.42 -28.65 -0.91
CA GLU A 351 -8.24 -28.10 -1.59
C GLU A 351 -7.72 -29.07 -2.64
N LYS A 352 -7.57 -30.35 -2.29
CA LYS A 352 -7.15 -31.40 -3.24
C LYS A 352 -8.13 -31.53 -4.39
N ASP A 353 -9.43 -31.53 -4.08
CA ASP A 353 -10.48 -31.62 -5.08
C ASP A 353 -10.51 -30.39 -5.99
N PHE A 354 -10.40 -29.19 -5.42
CA PHE A 354 -10.31 -27.93 -6.15
C PHE A 354 -9.12 -27.94 -7.11
N PHE A 355 -7.92 -28.27 -6.62
CA PHE A 355 -6.72 -28.36 -7.45
C PHE A 355 -6.85 -29.38 -8.59
N THR A 356 -7.41 -30.55 -8.30
CA THR A 356 -7.65 -31.59 -9.32
C THR A 356 -8.62 -31.10 -10.40
N VAL A 357 -9.70 -30.43 -10.00
CA VAL A 357 -10.70 -29.91 -10.93
C VAL A 357 -10.13 -28.77 -11.76
N THR A 358 -9.37 -27.84 -11.16
CA THR A 358 -8.69 -26.76 -11.87
C THR A 358 -7.79 -27.32 -12.97
N ASN A 359 -6.92 -28.28 -12.64
CA ASN A 359 -6.04 -28.91 -13.64
C ASN A 359 -6.82 -29.57 -14.78
N SER A 360 -7.95 -30.23 -14.49
CA SER A 360 -8.81 -30.84 -15.52
C SER A 360 -9.39 -29.78 -16.45
N VAL A 361 -9.98 -28.72 -15.89
CA VAL A 361 -10.61 -27.64 -16.66
C VAL A 361 -9.60 -26.95 -17.56
N VAL A 362 -8.45 -26.57 -17.02
CA VAL A 362 -7.38 -25.90 -17.77
C VAL A 362 -6.88 -26.78 -18.91
N SER A 363 -6.71 -28.09 -18.67
CA SER A 363 -6.31 -29.04 -19.71
C SER A 363 -7.39 -29.20 -20.79
N GLU A 364 -8.66 -29.22 -20.42
CA GLU A 364 -9.78 -29.29 -21.37
C GLU A 364 -9.91 -28.02 -22.23
N LEU A 365 -9.54 -26.87 -21.67
CA LEU A 365 -9.49 -25.59 -22.36
C LEU A 365 -8.19 -25.37 -23.14
N ASP A 366 -7.26 -26.34 -23.16
CA ASP A 366 -5.96 -26.23 -23.84
C ASP A 366 -5.17 -24.99 -23.40
N MET A 367 -5.07 -24.80 -22.07
CA MET A 367 -4.28 -23.73 -21.45
C MET A 367 -3.00 -24.31 -20.84
N HIS A 368 -1.89 -23.59 -20.97
CA HIS A 368 -0.62 -24.00 -20.36
C HIS A 368 -0.57 -23.55 -18.90
N GLN A 369 -0.47 -24.50 -17.97
CA GLN A 369 -0.45 -24.20 -16.53
C GLN A 369 0.81 -24.72 -15.85
N ILE A 370 1.41 -23.84 -15.04
CA ILE A 370 2.49 -24.18 -14.12
C ILE A 370 1.99 -23.98 -12.71
N ASN A 371 2.23 -24.97 -11.86
CA ASN A 371 1.73 -24.98 -10.49
C ASN A 371 2.82 -24.54 -9.52
N LEU A 372 2.58 -23.44 -8.79
CA LEU A 372 3.37 -23.03 -7.64
C LEU A 372 2.63 -23.36 -6.35
N ASN A 373 2.94 -24.52 -5.77
CA ASN A 373 2.27 -25.01 -4.56
C ASN A 373 3.28 -25.38 -3.46
N ARG A 374 2.97 -25.01 -2.21
CA ARG A 374 3.73 -25.40 -1.02
C ARG A 374 3.46 -26.85 -0.57
N SER A 375 2.45 -27.52 -1.14
CA SER A 375 1.99 -28.85 -0.70
C SER A 375 3.08 -29.92 -0.73
N ASN A 376 4.09 -29.78 -1.59
CA ASN A 376 5.23 -30.70 -1.65
C ASN A 376 6.51 -30.05 -1.10
N HIS A 377 6.54 -29.83 0.21
CA HIS A 377 7.67 -29.21 0.91
C HIS A 377 9.04 -29.89 0.66
N THR A 378 9.07 -31.16 0.25
CA THR A 378 10.32 -31.89 -0.03
C THR A 378 10.87 -31.64 -1.43
N SER A 379 10.06 -31.17 -2.37
CA SER A 379 10.49 -30.85 -3.74
C SER A 379 10.61 -29.35 -4.01
N LEU A 380 10.11 -28.50 -3.10
CA LEU A 380 10.11 -27.06 -3.27
C LEU A 380 11.54 -26.50 -3.18
N THR A 381 12.01 -25.90 -4.26
CA THR A 381 13.29 -25.20 -4.30
C THR A 381 13.21 -23.86 -3.58
N THR A 382 14.35 -23.32 -3.16
CA THR A 382 14.42 -21.96 -2.58
C THR A 382 13.87 -20.90 -3.53
N ASN A 383 14.10 -21.04 -4.83
CA ASN A 383 13.62 -20.10 -5.83
C ASN A 383 12.09 -20.13 -5.96
N GLU A 384 11.49 -21.32 -5.98
CA GLU A 384 10.02 -21.45 -5.99
C GLU A 384 9.40 -20.93 -4.70
N PHE A 385 10.03 -21.18 -3.54
CA PHE A 385 9.57 -20.62 -2.27
C PHE A 385 9.58 -19.08 -2.29
N ASN A 386 10.68 -18.48 -2.77
CA ASN A 386 10.81 -17.03 -2.89
C ASN A 386 9.81 -16.45 -3.89
N ALA A 387 9.55 -17.13 -5.01
CA ALA A 387 8.54 -16.73 -5.98
C ALA A 387 7.14 -16.72 -5.33
N ILE A 388 6.76 -17.80 -4.63
CA ILE A 388 5.47 -17.86 -3.91
C ILE A 388 5.36 -16.73 -2.88
N ALA A 389 6.41 -16.47 -2.10
CA ALA A 389 6.40 -15.41 -1.10
C ALA A 389 6.25 -14.02 -1.73
N THR A 390 6.97 -13.75 -2.82
CA THR A 390 6.91 -12.49 -3.57
C THR A 390 5.53 -12.24 -4.16
N LEU A 391 4.94 -13.26 -4.79
CA LEU A 391 3.62 -13.18 -5.42
C LEU A 391 2.51 -13.00 -4.37
N ASN A 392 2.51 -13.79 -3.30
CA ASN A 392 1.54 -13.63 -2.22
C ASN A 392 1.60 -12.22 -1.62
N ARG A 393 2.81 -11.75 -1.27
CA ARG A 393 2.99 -10.40 -0.71
C ARG A 393 2.49 -9.30 -1.65
N SER A 394 2.64 -9.49 -2.95
CA SER A 394 2.21 -8.54 -3.96
C SER A 394 0.69 -8.51 -4.13
N ILE A 395 0.06 -9.69 -4.17
CA ILE A 395 -1.41 -9.82 -4.18
C ILE A 395 -1.99 -9.25 -2.88
N ASP A 396 -1.44 -9.63 -1.73
CA ASP A 396 -1.88 -9.12 -0.42
C ASP A 396 -1.78 -7.59 -0.34
N ARG A 397 -0.73 -6.99 -0.90
CA ARG A 397 -0.59 -5.53 -0.92
C ARG A 397 -1.67 -4.88 -1.76
N ARG A 398 -1.94 -5.38 -2.97
CA ARG A 398 -3.00 -4.84 -3.82
C ARG A 398 -4.39 -5.07 -3.24
N ASP A 399 -4.60 -6.20 -2.57
CA ASP A 399 -5.86 -6.49 -1.88
C ASP A 399 -6.19 -5.51 -0.77
N ASN A 400 -5.17 -5.04 -0.04
CA ASN A 400 -5.36 -4.15 1.10
C ASN A 400 -5.41 -2.67 0.71
N TYR A 401 -4.79 -2.29 -0.42
CA TYR A 401 -4.60 -0.89 -0.78
C TYR A 401 -5.06 -0.52 -2.21
N GLY A 402 -5.64 -1.45 -2.95
CA GLY A 402 -6.17 -1.20 -4.29
C GLY A 402 -5.11 -1.22 -5.41
N ASP A 403 -5.58 -0.89 -6.62
CA ASP A 403 -4.78 -1.01 -7.85
C ASP A 403 -3.78 0.14 -8.05
N GLU A 404 -4.00 1.27 -7.39
CA GLU A 404 -3.10 2.43 -7.47
C GLU A 404 -1.75 2.20 -6.79
N VAL A 405 -1.62 1.16 -5.97
CA VAL A 405 -0.38 0.87 -5.24
C VAL A 405 0.70 0.30 -6.15
N PHE A 406 1.81 1.03 -6.18
CA PHE A 406 3.03 0.60 -6.84
C PHE A 406 3.78 -0.49 -6.04
N LEU A 407 4.36 -1.46 -6.75
CA LEU A 407 5.08 -2.59 -6.17
C LEU A 407 6.59 -2.54 -6.44
N LEU A 408 7.39 -2.60 -5.36
CA LEU A 408 8.86 -2.73 -5.41
C LEU A 408 9.29 -3.97 -6.20
N ASP A 409 8.54 -5.05 -6.01
CA ASP A 409 8.90 -6.38 -6.49
C ASP A 409 8.68 -6.56 -8.01
N THR A 410 8.35 -5.52 -8.78
CA THR A 410 8.11 -5.62 -10.23
C THR A 410 9.29 -6.24 -11.00
N GLU A 411 10.54 -5.91 -10.66
CA GLU A 411 11.71 -6.56 -11.29
C GLU A 411 11.85 -8.05 -10.91
N LEU A 412 11.41 -8.42 -9.70
CA LEU A 412 11.36 -9.82 -9.27
C LEU A 412 10.23 -10.56 -9.99
N MET A 413 9.10 -9.89 -10.25
CA MET A 413 8.00 -10.43 -11.05
C MET A 413 8.43 -10.70 -12.49
N ASP A 414 9.14 -9.76 -13.14
CA ASP A 414 9.73 -9.97 -14.47
C ASP A 414 10.64 -11.21 -14.47
N SER A 415 11.44 -11.39 -13.41
CA SER A 415 12.32 -12.54 -13.27
C SER A 415 11.55 -13.85 -13.08
N ILE A 416 10.45 -13.83 -12.32
CA ILE A 416 9.53 -14.96 -12.14
C ILE A 416 8.87 -15.31 -13.48
N ALA A 417 8.41 -14.31 -14.23
CA ALA A 417 7.79 -14.51 -15.54
C ALA A 417 8.73 -15.25 -16.50
N VAL A 418 9.99 -14.80 -16.58
CA VAL A 418 11.02 -15.46 -17.41
C VAL A 418 11.36 -16.86 -16.89
N GLN A 419 11.48 -17.03 -15.56
CA GLN A 419 11.85 -18.31 -14.95
C GLN A 419 10.81 -19.40 -15.24
N PHE A 420 9.52 -19.05 -15.14
CA PHE A 420 8.45 -20.01 -15.33
C PHE A 420 7.88 -19.98 -16.76
N GLY A 421 8.14 -18.96 -17.57
CA GLY A 421 7.59 -18.86 -18.92
C GLY A 421 6.08 -18.62 -18.92
N ALA A 422 5.62 -17.76 -18.01
CA ALA A 422 4.23 -17.34 -17.89
C ALA A 422 4.18 -15.84 -17.56
N ASP A 423 3.35 -15.09 -18.26
CA ASP A 423 3.24 -13.63 -18.08
C ASP A 423 2.18 -13.25 -17.03
N GLN A 424 1.33 -14.21 -16.65
CA GLN A 424 0.21 -14.01 -15.73
C GLN A 424 0.22 -15.03 -14.59
N VAL A 425 -0.09 -14.55 -13.39
CA VAL A 425 -0.30 -15.37 -12.19
C VAL A 425 -1.77 -15.40 -11.87
N VAL A 426 -2.30 -16.60 -11.70
CA VAL A 426 -3.67 -16.80 -11.23
C VAL A 426 -3.63 -17.21 -9.78
N TYR A 427 -4.28 -16.42 -8.93
CA TYR A 427 -4.58 -16.76 -7.55
C TYR A 427 -6.08 -17.00 -7.41
N MET A 428 -6.43 -18.09 -6.74
CA MET A 428 -7.82 -18.44 -6.51
C MET A 428 -8.05 -18.75 -5.05
N SER A 429 -9.20 -18.35 -4.52
CA SER A 429 -9.65 -18.82 -3.22
C SER A 429 -11.09 -19.32 -3.27
N LEU A 430 -11.36 -20.40 -2.53
CA LEU A 430 -12.66 -21.04 -2.42
C LEU A 430 -13.09 -21.02 -0.95
N LYS A 431 -14.15 -20.26 -0.64
CA LYS A 431 -14.78 -20.28 0.69
C LYS A 431 -16.12 -20.99 0.58
N ASN A 432 -16.22 -22.16 1.21
CA ASN A 432 -17.48 -22.90 1.29
C ASN A 432 -18.07 -22.77 2.69
N LYS A 433 -19.35 -22.40 2.77
CA LYS A 433 -20.11 -22.34 4.02
C LYS A 433 -21.33 -23.25 3.89
N ASN A 434 -21.41 -24.22 4.79
CA ASN A 434 -22.61 -25.05 4.91
C ASN A 434 -23.62 -24.33 5.82
N GLU A 435 -24.58 -23.66 5.21
CA GLU A 435 -25.69 -23.06 5.94
C GLU A 435 -26.73 -24.14 6.17
N GLN A 436 -26.97 -24.53 7.41
CA GLN A 436 -28.08 -25.45 7.73
C GLN A 436 -29.42 -24.74 7.48
N ALA A 437 -29.85 -24.71 6.22
CA ALA A 437 -31.13 -24.18 5.76
C ALA A 437 -32.29 -24.99 6.37
N ILE A 438 -32.04 -26.27 6.69
CA ILE A 438 -33.00 -27.20 7.29
C ILE A 438 -32.80 -27.26 8.80
N THR A 439 -33.75 -26.67 9.54
CA THR A 439 -33.85 -26.81 10.99
C THR A 439 -35.07 -27.67 11.34
N VAL A 440 -35.07 -28.31 12.51
CA VAL A 440 -36.21 -29.13 12.98
C VAL A 440 -37.53 -28.34 12.93
N PRO A 441 -37.61 -27.06 13.36
CA PRO A 441 -38.82 -26.26 13.21
C PRO A 441 -39.26 -26.08 11.74
N LYS A 442 -38.33 -25.84 10.81
CA LYS A 442 -38.65 -25.71 9.39
C LYS A 442 -39.18 -27.02 8.80
N LEU A 443 -38.62 -28.17 9.21
CA LEU A 443 -39.13 -29.49 8.81
C LEU A 443 -40.56 -29.74 9.31
N VAL A 444 -40.86 -29.35 10.56
CA VAL A 444 -42.21 -29.45 11.12
C VAL A 444 -43.19 -28.55 10.36
N VAL A 445 -42.79 -27.32 10.00
CA VAL A 445 -43.64 -26.44 9.19
C VAL A 445 -43.87 -27.02 7.79
N LEU A 446 -42.84 -27.58 7.14
CA LEU A 446 -42.96 -28.21 5.83
C LEU A 446 -43.84 -29.45 5.85
N SER A 447 -43.86 -30.22 6.94
CA SER A 447 -44.75 -31.38 7.08
C SER A 447 -46.21 -30.99 7.33
N ILE A 448 -46.44 -29.88 8.03
CA ILE A 448 -47.79 -29.29 8.21
C ILE A 448 -48.32 -28.71 6.89
N LEU A 449 -47.46 -28.07 6.10
CA LEU A 449 -47.81 -27.44 4.81
C LEU A 449 -47.78 -28.42 3.63
N PHE A 450 -47.96 -29.72 3.85
CA PHE A 450 -48.07 -30.69 2.76
C PHE A 450 -49.33 -30.44 1.91
N PRO A 451 -49.26 -30.40 0.56
CA PRO A 451 -48.16 -30.80 -0.30
C PRO A 451 -47.17 -29.69 -0.70
N LEU A 452 -47.43 -28.42 -0.37
CA LEU A 452 -46.53 -27.29 -0.73
C LEU A 452 -45.11 -27.49 -0.19
N GLY A 453 -44.97 -28.10 1.00
CA GLY A 453 -43.67 -28.43 1.58
C GLY A 453 -42.81 -29.36 0.72
N VAL A 454 -43.41 -30.24 -0.09
CA VAL A 454 -42.67 -31.15 -1.00
C VAL A 454 -42.00 -30.37 -2.14
N PHE A 455 -42.61 -29.30 -2.62
CA PHE A 455 -42.01 -28.44 -3.64
C PHE A 455 -40.91 -27.55 -3.07
N TYR A 456 -41.03 -27.16 -1.80
CA TYR A 456 -40.06 -26.27 -1.15
C TYR A 456 -38.84 -27.00 -0.54
N LEU A 457 -39.01 -28.28 -0.16
CA LEU A 457 -37.96 -29.08 0.46
C LEU A 457 -36.71 -29.25 -0.44
N PRO A 458 -36.82 -29.57 -1.74
CA PRO A 458 -35.65 -29.63 -2.63
C PRO A 458 -34.89 -28.31 -2.69
N LYS A 459 -35.60 -27.17 -2.75
CA LYS A 459 -34.98 -25.83 -2.75
C LYS A 459 -34.18 -25.60 -1.47
N LEU A 460 -34.69 -26.02 -0.31
CA LEU A 460 -33.97 -25.90 0.97
C LEU A 460 -32.78 -26.87 1.09
N ILE A 461 -32.88 -28.08 0.53
CA ILE A 461 -31.77 -29.04 0.49
C ILE A 461 -30.65 -28.53 -0.42
N LEU A 462 -30.99 -28.01 -1.60
CA LEU A 462 -30.03 -27.51 -2.58
C LEU A 462 -29.38 -26.19 -2.13
N ASN A 463 -30.13 -25.32 -1.46
CA ASN A 463 -29.64 -24.03 -0.96
C ASN A 463 -28.97 -24.12 0.43
N ASN A 464 -28.53 -25.30 0.84
CA ASN A 464 -27.92 -25.54 2.14
C ASN A 464 -26.40 -25.29 2.14
N SER A 465 -25.86 -24.74 1.05
CA SER A 465 -24.45 -24.43 0.92
C SER A 465 -24.27 -23.18 0.07
N ALA A 466 -23.35 -22.34 0.50
CA ALA A 466 -22.91 -21.18 -0.25
C ALA A 466 -21.41 -21.34 -0.51
N THR A 467 -21.01 -21.09 -1.75
CA THR A 467 -19.63 -21.18 -2.19
C THR A 467 -19.26 -19.84 -2.81
N LYS A 468 -18.14 -19.27 -2.36
CA LYS A 468 -17.56 -18.03 -2.87
C LYS A 468 -16.21 -18.36 -3.50
N TYR A 469 -16.05 -18.06 -4.78
CA TYR A 469 -14.78 -18.11 -5.48
C TYR A 469 -14.25 -16.68 -5.58
N ASN A 470 -13.01 -16.43 -5.20
CA ASN A 470 -12.33 -15.19 -5.56
C ASN A 470 -11.21 -15.54 -6.54
N VAL A 471 -11.14 -14.81 -7.65
CA VAL A 471 -10.22 -15.05 -8.76
C VAL A 471 -9.43 -13.78 -8.98
N LYS A 472 -8.11 -13.90 -8.93
CA LYS A 472 -7.21 -12.78 -9.12
C LYS A 472 -6.20 -13.14 -10.18
N VAL A 473 -6.03 -12.26 -11.14
CA VAL A 473 -5.01 -12.41 -12.19
C VAL A 473 -4.07 -11.23 -12.11
N LEU A 474 -2.81 -11.52 -11.80
CA LEU A 474 -1.72 -10.54 -11.74
C LEU A 474 -0.90 -10.63 -13.03
N ASP A 475 -0.80 -9.54 -13.76
CA ASP A 475 0.15 -9.39 -14.87
C ASP A 475 1.55 -9.19 -14.29
N LEU A 476 2.49 -10.07 -14.60
CA LEU A 476 3.84 -10.03 -14.05
C LEU A 476 4.72 -8.94 -14.66
N THR A 477 4.41 -8.50 -15.89
CA THR A 477 5.19 -7.48 -16.60
C THR A 477 4.83 -6.08 -16.11
N LYS A 478 3.52 -5.84 -15.92
CA LYS A 478 3.00 -4.58 -15.38
C LYS A 478 3.07 -4.55 -13.85
N GLY A 479 2.95 -5.73 -13.22
CA GLY A 479 2.78 -5.88 -11.78
C GLY A 479 1.39 -5.45 -11.31
N GLU A 480 0.39 -5.46 -12.18
CA GLU A 480 -0.99 -4.96 -11.96
C GLU A 480 -1.99 -6.12 -11.88
N LEU A 481 -3.03 -5.99 -11.06
CA LEU A 481 -4.14 -6.93 -11.09
C LEU A 481 -5.02 -6.59 -12.30
N VAL A 482 -5.10 -7.51 -13.26
CA VAL A 482 -5.96 -7.36 -14.43
C VAL A 482 -7.36 -7.94 -14.20
N VAL A 483 -7.49 -8.82 -13.20
CA VAL A 483 -8.77 -9.38 -12.75
C VAL A 483 -8.75 -9.48 -11.23
N ASN A 484 -9.81 -9.03 -10.56
CA ASN A 484 -10.03 -9.19 -9.12
C ASN A 484 -11.51 -9.46 -8.82
N GLU A 485 -11.95 -10.67 -9.13
CA GLU A 485 -13.37 -10.99 -9.21
C GLU A 485 -13.86 -11.95 -8.14
N THR A 486 -15.12 -11.77 -7.76
CA THR A 486 -15.78 -12.57 -6.74
C THR A 486 -17.04 -13.21 -7.31
N TYR A 487 -17.04 -14.54 -7.39
CA TYR A 487 -18.19 -15.32 -7.82
C TYR A 487 -18.88 -15.97 -6.63
N PHE A 488 -20.14 -15.64 -6.42
CA PHE A 488 -20.97 -16.24 -5.37
C PHE A 488 -21.99 -17.21 -5.97
N ALA A 489 -22.06 -18.42 -5.40
CA ALA A 489 -23.04 -19.42 -5.81
C ALA A 489 -23.66 -20.11 -4.59
N VAL A 490 -24.99 -20.26 -4.59
CA VAL A 490 -25.72 -21.02 -3.58
C VAL A 490 -25.78 -22.49 -4.00
N GLU A 491 -24.63 -23.15 -3.96
CA GLU A 491 -24.46 -24.54 -4.38
C GLU A 491 -23.40 -25.27 -3.53
N PRO A 492 -23.45 -26.61 -3.44
CA PRO A 492 -22.44 -27.37 -2.72
C PRO A 492 -21.11 -27.41 -3.49
N SER A 493 -20.00 -27.39 -2.76
CA SER A 493 -18.63 -27.42 -3.32
C SER A 493 -18.20 -28.82 -3.80
N SER A 494 -19.09 -29.55 -4.49
CA SER A 494 -18.75 -30.85 -5.08
C SER A 494 -17.91 -30.67 -6.34
N LYS A 495 -17.13 -31.68 -6.73
CA LYS A 495 -16.31 -31.68 -7.97
C LYS A 495 -17.09 -31.22 -9.20
N LYS A 496 -18.33 -31.67 -9.36
CA LYS A 496 -19.16 -31.33 -10.53
C LYS A 496 -19.49 -29.83 -10.59
N PHE A 497 -19.91 -29.25 -9.46
CA PHE A 497 -20.22 -27.82 -9.39
C PHE A 497 -18.95 -26.97 -9.54
N MET A 498 -17.86 -27.36 -8.86
CA MET A 498 -16.55 -26.72 -9.06
C MET A 498 -16.12 -26.75 -10.52
N HIS A 499 -16.29 -27.88 -11.20
CA HIS A 499 -15.92 -28.04 -12.60
C HIS A 499 -16.70 -27.09 -13.51
N VAL A 500 -18.02 -27.00 -13.34
CA VAL A 500 -18.85 -26.07 -14.12
C VAL A 500 -18.43 -24.62 -13.90
N ARG A 501 -18.18 -24.21 -12.64
CA ARG A 501 -17.79 -22.82 -12.33
C ARG A 501 -16.40 -22.49 -12.83
N LEU A 502 -15.43 -23.35 -12.57
CA LEU A 502 -14.06 -23.15 -13.04
C LEU A 502 -14.02 -23.17 -14.56
N ASN A 503 -14.78 -24.03 -15.23
CA ASN A 503 -14.88 -24.02 -16.68
C ASN A 503 -15.43 -22.69 -17.20
N ALA A 504 -16.51 -22.17 -16.63
CA ALA A 504 -17.03 -20.86 -17.01
C ALA A 504 -16.01 -19.74 -16.80
N ILE A 505 -15.38 -19.68 -15.62
CA ILE A 505 -14.36 -18.66 -15.28
C ILE A 505 -13.18 -18.72 -16.25
N PHE A 506 -12.54 -19.89 -16.41
CA PHE A 506 -11.38 -20.00 -17.29
C PHE A 506 -11.74 -19.85 -18.77
N HIS A 507 -12.96 -20.22 -19.17
CA HIS A 507 -13.43 -19.99 -20.53
C HIS A 507 -13.57 -18.49 -20.82
N GLN A 508 -14.10 -17.70 -19.88
CA GLN A 508 -14.13 -16.24 -19.99
C GLN A 508 -12.71 -15.67 -20.05
N LEU A 509 -11.86 -16.03 -19.08
CA LEU A 509 -10.46 -15.57 -19.03
C LEU A 509 -9.66 -15.85 -20.31
N LYS A 510 -9.97 -16.94 -21.01
CA LYS A 510 -9.30 -17.31 -22.26
C LYS A 510 -9.77 -16.50 -23.48
N GLN A 511 -10.97 -15.93 -23.46
CA GLN A 511 -11.48 -15.13 -24.58
C GLN A 511 -10.67 -13.81 -24.71
N GLN A 512 -10.63 -13.26 -25.92
CA GLN A 512 -10.00 -11.98 -26.26
C GLN A 512 -11.06 -10.96 -26.64
#